data_AF-A0A565CHV1-F1
#
_entry.id   AF-A0A565CHV1-F1
#
_cell.length_a   1.000
_cell.length_b   1.000
_cell.length_c   1.000
_cell.angle_alpha   90.00
_cell.angle_beta   90.00
_cell.angle_gamma   90.00
#
_symmetry.space_group_name_H-M   'P 1'
#
loop_
_entity.id
_entity.type
_entity.pdbx_description
1 polymer ?
#
loop_
_entity_poly.entity_id
_entity_poly.type
_entity_poly.pdbx_seq_one_letter_code
_entity_poly.pdbx_strand_id
1 'polypeptide(L)'
;MGNQLVTQSNTTTVSANGFIVEATHVELANWIFKSYPETTVHVQLQNQELRTTYMNVLFMTIKTLYHKKNLSESELSKASKDLSDLTQAGFKLDWLRSKLDKVSLEMKKRNDSEARIVELEHKYNKLELMMSDLKVELREKKAKFK
;
A
#
# COMPACT_ATOMS: atom_id res chain seq x y z
N MET A 1 26.05 -41.34 8.39
CA MET A 1 25.55 -40.69 7.16
C MET A 1 24.07 -40.44 7.41
N GLY A 2 23.63 -39.25 7.76
CA GLY A 2 23.72 -38.02 6.98
C GLY A 2 22.27 -37.61 6.70
N ASN A 3 21.86 -36.49 7.28
CA ASN A 3 20.47 -36.01 7.40
C ASN A 3 19.70 -35.93 6.08
N GLN A 4 18.37 -36.00 6.17
CA GLN A 4 17.54 -34.99 5.49
C GLN A 4 16.25 -34.72 6.28
N LEU A 5 16.27 -33.59 7.00
CA LEU A 5 15.07 -32.85 7.33
C LEU A 5 14.42 -32.41 6.02
N VAL A 6 13.21 -32.89 5.77
CA VAL A 6 12.26 -32.21 4.89
C VAL A 6 11.30 -31.46 5.81
N THR A 7 11.60 -30.19 6.09
CA THR A 7 10.61 -29.25 6.62
C THR A 7 9.64 -28.91 5.50
N GLN A 8 8.66 -29.79 5.25
CA GLN A 8 7.44 -29.39 4.57
C GLN A 8 6.62 -28.56 5.55
N SER A 9 6.37 -27.31 5.18
CA SER A 9 5.49 -26.41 5.90
C SER A 9 4.09 -27.04 5.92
N ASN A 10 3.67 -27.63 7.05
CA ASN A 10 2.31 -28.15 7.22
C ASN A 10 1.33 -26.98 7.29
N THR A 11 0.99 -26.36 6.15
CA THR A 11 -0.04 -25.32 6.10
C THR A 11 -1.40 -25.99 6.30
N THR A 12 -1.94 -25.87 7.51
CA THR A 12 -3.30 -26.33 7.81
C THR A 12 -4.28 -25.45 7.06
N THR A 13 -5.14 -26.05 6.24
CA THR A 13 -6.19 -25.35 5.51
C THR A 13 -7.57 -25.69 6.07
N VAL A 14 -8.49 -24.73 5.95
CA VAL A 14 -9.86 -24.82 6.48
C VAL A 14 -10.84 -24.30 5.43
N SER A 15 -12.08 -24.78 5.47
CA SER A 15 -13.14 -24.30 4.59
C SER A 15 -13.84 -23.07 5.19
N ALA A 16 -13.89 -21.97 4.44
CA ALA A 16 -14.62 -20.76 4.79
C ALA A 16 -15.51 -20.35 3.61
N ASN A 17 -16.84 -20.36 3.81
CA ASN A 17 -17.84 -20.02 2.79
C ASN A 17 -17.64 -20.74 1.42
N GLY A 18 -17.24 -22.02 1.46
CA GLY A 18 -16.99 -22.82 0.25
C GLY A 18 -15.64 -22.55 -0.42
N PHE A 19 -14.72 -21.82 0.22
CA PHE A 19 -13.34 -21.64 -0.20
C PHE A 19 -12.39 -22.37 0.76
N ILE A 20 -11.31 -22.94 0.24
CA ILE A 20 -10.23 -23.49 1.08
C ILE A 20 -9.24 -22.36 1.31
N VAL A 21 -8.99 -22.04 2.58
CA VAL A 21 -8.09 -20.96 3.02
C VAL A 21 -7.11 -21.49 4.06
N GLU A 22 -5.91 -20.91 4.12
CA GLU A 22 -4.98 -21.23 5.20
C GLU A 22 -5.58 -20.82 6.56
N ALA A 23 -5.34 -21.62 7.60
CA ALA A 23 -5.86 -21.37 8.94
C ALA A 23 -5.44 -19.99 9.49
N THR A 24 -4.26 -19.50 9.10
CA THR A 24 -3.76 -18.16 9.42
C THR A 24 -4.60 -17.02 8.85
N HIS A 25 -5.37 -17.28 7.79
CA HIS A 25 -6.22 -16.28 7.12
C HIS A 25 -7.72 -16.49 7.40
N VAL A 26 -8.10 -17.49 8.22
CA VAL A 26 -9.52 -17.82 8.43
C VAL A 26 -10.30 -16.68 9.09
N GLU A 27 -9.70 -15.96 10.04
CA GLU A 27 -10.36 -14.82 10.69
C GLU A 27 -10.63 -13.69 9.70
N LEU A 28 -9.66 -13.41 8.82
CA LEU A 28 -9.82 -12.43 7.76
C LEU A 28 -10.90 -12.86 6.76
N ALA A 29 -10.91 -14.13 6.36
CA ALA A 29 -11.95 -14.68 5.49
C ALA A 29 -13.35 -14.51 6.09
N ASN A 30 -13.52 -14.90 7.36
CA ASN A 30 -14.77 -14.78 8.08
C ASN A 30 -15.22 -13.31 8.21
N TRP A 31 -14.28 -12.41 8.48
CA TRP A 31 -14.58 -10.97 8.53
C TRP A 31 -15.06 -10.44 7.17
N ILE A 32 -14.43 -10.84 6.06
CA ILE A 32 -14.86 -10.45 4.70
C ILE A 32 -16.28 -10.95 4.46
N PHE A 33 -16.55 -12.24 4.66
CA PHE A 33 -17.87 -12.82 4.37
C PHE A 33 -18.98 -12.27 5.27
N LYS A 34 -18.64 -11.83 6.49
CA LYS A 34 -19.59 -11.17 7.39
C LYS A 34 -19.86 -9.72 6.99
N SER A 35 -18.82 -8.98 6.61
CA SER A 35 -18.90 -7.53 6.39
C SER A 35 -19.30 -7.16 4.95
N TYR A 36 -18.90 -8.00 4.00
CA TYR A 36 -19.07 -7.84 2.56
C TYR A 36 -19.51 -9.17 1.92
N PRO A 37 -20.68 -9.72 2.31
CA PRO A 37 -21.15 -11.03 1.83
C PRO A 37 -21.26 -11.11 0.31
N GLU A 38 -21.46 -9.98 -0.37
CA GLU A 38 -21.51 -9.87 -1.83
C GLU A 38 -20.18 -10.22 -2.52
N THR A 39 -19.06 -10.20 -1.79
CA THR A 39 -17.69 -10.32 -2.32
C THR A 39 -17.52 -11.52 -3.24
N THR A 40 -18.13 -12.66 -2.94
CA THR A 40 -17.95 -13.90 -3.69
C THR A 40 -19.20 -14.40 -4.42
N VAL A 41 -20.29 -13.63 -4.43
CA VAL A 41 -21.61 -14.09 -4.95
C VAL A 41 -21.57 -14.46 -6.43
N HIS A 42 -20.72 -13.82 -7.24
CA HIS A 42 -20.64 -14.06 -8.69
C HIS A 42 -19.33 -14.73 -9.11
N VAL A 43 -18.58 -15.32 -8.18
CA VAL A 43 -17.31 -15.98 -8.49
C VAL A 43 -17.58 -17.21 -9.35
N GLN A 44 -17.01 -17.24 -10.56
CA GLN A 44 -17.24 -18.29 -11.55
C GLN A 44 -16.18 -19.40 -11.51
N LEU A 45 -15.24 -19.33 -10.57
CA LEU A 45 -14.13 -20.28 -10.45
C LEU A 45 -14.61 -21.63 -9.92
N GLN A 46 -14.53 -22.67 -10.75
CA GLN A 46 -14.83 -24.05 -10.38
C GLN A 46 -13.59 -24.82 -9.89
N ASN A 47 -12.41 -24.54 -10.45
CA ASN A 47 -11.18 -25.19 -10.05
C ASN A 47 -10.74 -24.72 -8.65
N GLN A 48 -10.50 -25.68 -7.76
CA GLN A 48 -10.20 -25.40 -6.35
C GLN A 48 -8.87 -24.68 -6.15
N GLU A 49 -7.83 -25.02 -6.91
CA GLU A 49 -6.52 -24.38 -6.84
C GLU A 49 -6.59 -22.91 -7.28
N LEU A 50 -7.37 -22.63 -8.33
CA LEU A 50 -7.65 -21.26 -8.76
C LEU A 50 -8.41 -20.50 -7.67
N ARG A 51 -9.47 -21.07 -7.09
CA ARG A 51 -10.21 -20.43 -5.98
C ARG A 51 -9.28 -20.04 -4.83
N THR A 52 -8.40 -20.95 -4.41
CA THR A 52 -7.41 -20.68 -3.36
C THR A 52 -6.43 -19.59 -3.77
N THR A 53 -5.91 -19.63 -5.00
CA THR A 53 -4.97 -18.63 -5.51
C THR A 53 -5.59 -17.23 -5.52
N TYR A 54 -6.81 -17.09 -6.03
CA TYR A 54 -7.51 -15.80 -6.05
C TYR A 54 -7.85 -15.30 -4.64
N MET A 55 -8.22 -16.18 -3.70
CA MET A 55 -8.40 -15.79 -2.29
C MET A 55 -7.09 -15.28 -1.67
N ASN A 56 -5.96 -15.91 -1.96
CA ASN A 56 -4.66 -15.45 -1.49
C ASN A 56 -4.30 -14.08 -2.07
N VAL A 57 -4.59 -13.84 -3.35
CA VAL A 57 -4.44 -12.51 -3.95
C VAL A 57 -5.31 -11.50 -3.20
N LEU A 58 -6.59 -11.80 -2.95
CA LEU A 58 -7.49 -10.94 -2.18
C LEU A 58 -6.95 -10.60 -0.79
N PHE A 59 -6.47 -11.59 -0.04
CA PHE A 59 -5.88 -11.37 1.29
C PHE A 59 -4.63 -10.49 1.23
N MET A 60 -3.76 -10.72 0.26
CA MET A 60 -2.55 -9.92 0.07
C MET A 60 -2.88 -8.48 -0.33
N THR A 61 -3.90 -8.27 -1.17
CA THR A 61 -4.38 -6.93 -1.52
C THR A 61 -4.97 -6.21 -0.30
N ILE A 62 -5.78 -6.87 0.53
CA ILE A 62 -6.31 -6.29 1.77
C ILE A 62 -5.18 -5.89 2.71
N LYS A 63 -4.22 -6.80 2.94
CA LYS A 63 -3.05 -6.53 3.78
C LYS A 63 -2.24 -5.33 3.29
N THR A 64 -2.05 -5.23 1.97
CA THR A 64 -1.38 -4.10 1.33
C THR A 64 -2.14 -2.79 1.61
N LEU A 65 -3.45 -2.74 1.37
CA LEU A 65 -4.25 -1.51 1.47
C LEU A 65 -4.59 -1.06 2.89
N TYR A 66 -4.64 -1.97 3.87
CA TYR A 66 -5.03 -1.65 5.24
C TYR A 66 -3.86 -1.58 6.22
N HIS A 67 -2.80 -2.38 6.03
CA HIS A 67 -1.75 -2.52 7.04
C HIS A 67 -0.46 -1.80 6.68
N LYS A 68 -0.25 -1.43 5.41
CA LYS A 68 0.97 -0.74 4.99
C LYS A 68 0.80 0.78 5.07
N LYS A 69 1.54 1.42 5.97
CA LYS A 69 1.48 2.88 6.21
C LYS A 69 2.00 3.70 5.01
N ASN A 70 3.10 3.27 4.40
CA ASN A 70 3.75 3.97 3.29
C ASN A 70 3.80 3.06 2.08
N LEU A 71 2.72 3.07 1.30
CA LEU A 71 2.67 2.37 0.02
C LEU A 71 3.46 3.15 -1.03
N SER A 72 4.15 2.41 -1.90
CA SER A 72 4.71 2.97 -3.13
C SER A 72 3.67 3.02 -4.25
N GLU A 73 3.95 3.82 -5.27
CA GLU A 73 3.13 3.87 -6.48
C GLU A 73 3.09 2.51 -7.20
N SER A 74 4.19 1.76 -7.19
CA SER A 74 4.24 0.40 -7.75
C SER A 74 3.35 -0.58 -6.99
N GLU A 75 3.25 -0.46 -5.67
CA GLU A 75 2.37 -1.29 -4.84
C GLU A 75 0.90 -0.95 -5.05
N LEU A 76 0.56 0.34 -5.19
CA LEU A 76 -0.81 0.76 -5.54
C LEU A 76 -1.18 0.29 -6.95
N SER A 77 -0.26 0.39 -7.91
CA SER A 77 -0.47 -0.13 -9.26
C SER A 77 -0.68 -1.64 -9.25
N LYS A 78 0.11 -2.38 -8.46
CA LYS A 78 -0.08 -3.83 -8.30
C LYS A 78 -1.43 -4.14 -7.67
N ALA A 79 -1.79 -3.49 -6.57
CA ALA A 79 -3.08 -3.67 -5.91
C ALA A 79 -4.25 -3.37 -6.87
N SER A 80 -4.13 -2.33 -7.71
CA SER A 80 -5.13 -2.02 -8.73
C SER A 80 -5.27 -3.13 -9.77
N LYS A 81 -4.16 -3.75 -10.21
CA LYS A 81 -4.18 -4.87 -11.15
C LYS A 81 -4.79 -6.12 -10.51
N ASP A 82 -4.34 -6.45 -9.30
CA ASP A 82 -4.87 -7.57 -8.52
C ASP A 82 -6.41 -7.45 -8.36
N LEU A 83 -6.92 -6.25 -8.04
CA LEU A 83 -8.36 -6.00 -7.96
C LEU A 83 -9.08 -6.13 -9.31
N SER A 84 -8.44 -5.77 -10.43
CA SER A 84 -9.03 -5.95 -11.76
C SER A 84 -9.16 -7.43 -12.12
N ASP A 85 -8.11 -8.22 -11.87
CA ASP A 85 -8.10 -9.67 -12.13
C ASP A 85 -9.16 -10.38 -11.27
N LEU A 86 -9.26 -10.00 -9.98
CA LEU A 86 -10.30 -10.51 -9.08
C LEU A 86 -11.71 -10.15 -9.57
N THR A 87 -11.95 -8.91 -9.99
CA THR A 87 -13.25 -8.52 -10.54
C THR A 87 -13.60 -9.29 -11.80
N GLN A 88 -12.62 -9.54 -12.68
CA GLN A 88 -12.81 -10.37 -13.87
C GLN A 88 -13.16 -11.81 -13.52
N ALA A 89 -12.65 -12.34 -12.41
CA ALA A 89 -13.02 -13.66 -11.88
C ALA A 89 -14.39 -13.68 -11.15
N GLY A 90 -15.08 -12.55 -11.09
CA GLY A 90 -16.44 -12.42 -10.54
C GLY A 90 -16.50 -11.97 -9.08
N PHE A 91 -15.39 -11.52 -8.48
CA PHE A 91 -15.39 -10.94 -7.15
C PHE A 91 -15.98 -9.52 -7.17
N LYS A 92 -16.92 -9.22 -6.27
CA LYS A 92 -17.46 -7.87 -6.06
C LYS A 92 -16.63 -7.12 -5.02
N LEU A 93 -15.80 -6.19 -5.48
CA LEU A 93 -14.76 -5.55 -4.66
C LEU A 93 -14.88 -4.01 -4.63
N ASP A 94 -16.09 -3.47 -4.79
CA ASP A 94 -16.34 -2.02 -4.79
C ASP A 94 -15.85 -1.34 -3.49
N TRP A 95 -15.96 -2.05 -2.36
CA TRP A 95 -15.46 -1.59 -1.07
C TRP A 95 -13.92 -1.50 -1.03
N LEU A 96 -13.20 -2.42 -1.69
CA LEU A 96 -11.74 -2.35 -1.80
C LEU A 96 -11.29 -1.33 -2.83
N ARG A 97 -12.01 -1.16 -3.94
CA ARG A 97 -11.76 -0.09 -4.91
C ARG A 97 -11.86 1.28 -4.24
N SER A 98 -12.93 1.49 -3.47
CA SER A 98 -13.11 2.72 -2.69
C SER A 98 -11.98 2.95 -1.66
N LYS A 99 -11.45 1.89 -1.06
CA LYS A 99 -10.29 1.97 -0.16
C LYS A 99 -9.02 2.33 -0.92
N LEU A 100 -8.77 1.71 -2.07
CA LEU A 100 -7.64 2.02 -2.95
C LEU A 100 -7.63 3.50 -3.33
N ASP A 101 -8.77 4.05 -3.75
CA ASP A 101 -8.88 5.46 -4.14
C ASP A 101 -8.53 6.42 -3.00
N LYS A 102 -9.00 6.13 -1.78
CA LYS A 102 -8.68 6.92 -0.59
C LYS A 102 -7.17 6.92 -0.30
N VAL A 103 -6.55 5.75 -0.33
CA VAL A 103 -5.12 5.59 -0.07
C VAL A 103 -4.28 6.27 -1.17
N SER A 104 -4.68 6.14 -2.44
CA SER A 104 -4.04 6.84 -3.56
C SER A 104 -4.10 8.36 -3.41
N LEU A 105 -5.25 8.89 -2.97
CA LEU A 105 -5.42 10.32 -2.71
C LEU A 105 -4.54 10.80 -1.55
N GLU A 106 -4.47 10.04 -0.46
CA GLU A 106 -3.59 10.32 0.68
C GLU A 106 -2.12 10.35 0.26
N MET A 107 -1.68 9.37 -0.55
CA MET A 107 -0.32 9.34 -1.10
C MET A 107 -0.02 10.59 -1.92
N LYS A 108 -0.93 10.98 -2.82
CA LYS A 108 -0.77 12.18 -3.65
C LYS A 108 -0.59 13.43 -2.79
N LYS A 109 -1.45 13.62 -1.79
CA LYS A 109 -1.35 14.76 -0.86
C LYS A 109 -0.03 14.78 -0.09
N ARG A 110 0.47 13.61 0.34
CA ARG A 110 1.79 13.50 1.00
C ARG A 110 2.90 13.93 0.05
N ASN A 111 2.92 13.40 -1.18
CA ASN A 111 3.94 13.73 -2.17
C ASN A 111 3.91 15.22 -2.54
N ASP A 112 2.73 15.82 -2.71
CA ASP A 112 2.57 17.25 -2.96
C ASP A 112 3.12 18.08 -1.79
N SER A 113 2.90 17.62 -0.55
CA SER A 113 3.41 18.28 0.66
C SER A 113 4.94 18.17 0.77
N GLU A 114 5.51 16.99 0.49
CA GLU A 114 6.95 16.75 0.46
C GLU A 114 7.63 17.63 -0.61
N ALA A 115 7.07 17.70 -1.82
CA ALA A 115 7.57 18.57 -2.88
C ALA A 115 7.57 20.05 -2.45
N ARG A 116 6.52 20.49 -1.73
CA ARG A 116 6.43 21.85 -1.21
C ARG A 116 7.47 22.13 -0.12
N ILE A 117 7.75 21.17 0.75
CA ILE A 117 8.79 21.29 1.77
C ILE A 117 10.16 21.51 1.10
N VAL A 118 10.50 20.67 0.12
CA VAL A 118 11.76 20.79 -0.65
C VAL A 118 11.87 22.15 -1.33
N GLU A 119 10.79 22.66 -1.92
CA GLU A 119 10.77 24.00 -2.53
C GLU A 119 11.04 25.11 -1.49
N LEU A 120 10.43 25.01 -0.30
CA LEU A 120 10.61 25.98 0.78
C LEU A 120 12.02 25.93 1.36
N GLU A 121 12.61 24.75 1.53
CA GLU A 121 14.00 24.58 1.98
C GLU A 121 14.97 25.24 1.01
N HIS A 122 14.78 25.07 -0.29
CA HIS A 122 15.60 25.75 -1.29
C HIS A 122 15.48 27.28 -1.21
N LYS A 123 14.25 27.82 -1.06
CA LYS A 123 14.03 29.27 -0.91
C LYS A 123 14.67 29.80 0.37
N TYR A 124 14.56 29.07 1.47
CA TYR A 124 15.19 29.43 2.74
C TYR A 124 16.71 29.52 2.60
N ASN A 125 17.35 28.51 2.03
CA ASN A 125 18.81 28.48 1.82
C ASN A 125 19.28 29.66 0.95
N LYS A 126 18.52 29.99 -0.11
CA LYS A 126 18.83 31.15 -0.97
C LYS A 126 18.75 32.47 -0.18
N LEU A 127 17.73 32.63 0.66
CA LEU A 127 17.57 33.83 1.47
C LEU A 127 18.65 33.95 2.54
N GLU A 128 19.06 32.84 3.15
CA GLU A 128 20.12 32.79 4.14
C GLU A 128 21.48 33.22 3.56
N LEU A 129 21.79 32.79 2.33
CA LEU A 129 22.98 33.24 1.60
C LEU A 129 22.94 34.76 1.35
N MET A 130 21.84 35.27 0.79
CA MET A 130 21.67 36.71 0.53
C MET A 130 21.81 37.55 1.81
N MET A 131 21.24 37.07 2.92
CA MET A 131 21.34 37.75 4.21
C MET A 131 22.77 37.76 4.75
N SER A 132 23.54 36.70 4.48
CA SER A 132 24.96 36.60 4.85
C SER A 132 25.80 37.58 4.04
N ASP A 133 25.58 37.67 2.72
CA ASP A 133 26.26 38.63 1.84
C ASP A 133 25.98 40.08 2.27
N LEU A 134 24.71 40.42 2.50
CA LEU A 134 24.32 41.76 2.96
C LEU A 134 24.94 42.11 4.33
N LYS A 135 25.08 41.14 5.24
CA LYS A 135 25.76 41.34 6.53
C LYS A 135 27.25 41.65 6.31
N VAL A 136 27.91 41.03 5.34
CA VAL A 136 29.30 41.32 5.00
C VAL A 136 29.42 42.73 4.43
N GLU A 137 28.62 43.08 3.42
CA GLU A 137 28.61 44.42 2.82
C GLU A 137 28.36 45.53 3.85
N LEU A 138 27.44 45.29 4.80
CA LEU A 138 27.16 46.22 5.89
C LEU A 138 28.38 46.44 6.80
N ARG A 139 29.12 45.38 7.13
CA ARG A 139 30.35 45.47 7.95
C ARG A 139 31.43 46.26 7.22
N GLU A 140 31.63 45.99 5.93
CA GLU A 140 32.60 46.69 5.09
C GLU A 140 32.28 48.19 4.98
N LYS A 141 31.01 48.55 4.75
CA LYS A 141 30.60 49.97 4.72
C LYS A 141 30.86 50.64 6.06
N LYS A 142 30.49 50.02 7.18
CA LYS A 142 30.75 50.58 8.52
C LYS A 142 32.24 50.80 8.80
N ALA A 143 33.12 49.93 8.32
CA ALA A 143 34.56 50.08 8.47
C ALA A 143 35.15 51.27 7.68
N LYS A 144 34.49 51.70 6.59
CA LYS A 144 34.91 52.85 5.77
C LYS A 144 34.54 54.21 6.38
N PHE A 145 33.60 54.25 7.33
CA PHE A 145 33.12 55.47 7.99
C PHE A 145 33.66 55.63 9.43
N LYS A 146 34.65 54.84 9.81
CA LYS A 146 35.30 54.87 11.12
C LYS A 146 36.75 55.27 10.98
#